data_AF-A0A1I0W6E5-F1
#
_entry.id   AF-A0A1I0W6E5-F1
#
_cell.length_a   1.000
_cell.length_b   1.000
_cell.length_c   1.000
_cell.angle_alpha   90.00
_cell.angle_beta   90.00
_cell.angle_gamma   90.00
#
_symmetry.space_group_name_H-M   'P 1'
#
loop_
_entity.id
_entity.type
_entity.pdbx_description
1 polymer ?
#
loop_
_entity_poly.entity_id
_entity_poly.type
_entity_poly.pdbx_seq_one_letter_code
_entity_poly.pdbx_strand_id
1 'polypeptide(L)'
;MNSQDLVDELLYVFNILTGSGVVFHYSDENIEFKNITDIVEIDDETLLLQLDDEEEYRVELTDFKEYHVKENINLYDRDDVRNFDNILKELIG
;
A
#
# COMPACT_ATOMS: atom_id res chain seq x y z
N MET A 1 -18.75 -2.22 -3.69
CA MET A 1 -18.56 -2.09 -2.24
C MET A 1 -18.78 -0.64 -1.84
N ASN A 2 -18.99 -0.35 -0.55
CA ASN A 2 -18.82 1.03 -0.07
C ASN A 2 -17.33 1.31 0.17
N SER A 3 -16.91 2.57 0.28
CA SER A 3 -15.49 2.93 0.41
C SER A 3 -14.82 2.30 1.64
N GLN A 4 -15.55 2.11 2.74
CA GLN A 4 -15.02 1.50 3.95
C GLN A 4 -14.69 0.01 3.73
N ASP A 5 -15.54 -0.74 3.02
CA ASP A 5 -15.26 -2.14 2.73
C ASP A 5 -13.98 -2.28 1.86
N LEU A 6 -13.74 -1.34 0.94
CA LEU A 6 -12.53 -1.31 0.11
C LEU A 6 -11.27 -1.02 0.94
N VAL A 7 -11.36 -0.07 1.88
CA VAL A 7 -10.27 0.24 2.82
C VAL A 7 -9.92 -0.98 3.66
N ASP A 8 -10.93 -1.62 4.25
CA ASP A 8 -10.74 -2.82 5.09
C ASP A 8 -10.10 -3.96 4.28
N GLU A 9 -10.51 -4.13 3.02
CA GLU A 9 -9.94 -5.15 2.12
C GLU A 9 -8.50 -4.80 1.71
N LEU A 10 -8.19 -3.54 1.41
CA LEU A 10 -6.83 -3.12 1.06
C LEU A 10 -5.86 -3.42 2.21
N LEU A 11 -6.25 -3.04 3.44
CA LEU A 11 -5.46 -3.31 4.65
C LEU A 11 -5.32 -4.81 4.91
N TYR A 12 -6.38 -5.59 4.70
CA TYR A 12 -6.31 -7.04 4.82
C TYR A 12 -5.31 -7.65 3.83
N VAL A 13 -5.39 -7.29 2.55
CA VAL A 13 -4.48 -7.80 1.51
C VAL A 13 -3.05 -7.34 1.74
N PHE A 14 -2.84 -6.09 2.16
CA PHE A 14 -1.53 -5.58 2.57
C PHE A 14 -0.91 -6.47 3.65
N ASN A 15 -1.65 -6.78 4.71
CA ASN A 15 -1.19 -7.64 5.81
C ASN A 15 -0.91 -9.08 5.38
N ILE A 16 -1.69 -9.63 4.44
CA ILE A 16 -1.43 -10.96 3.87
C ILE A 16 -0.10 -10.96 3.10
N LEU A 17 0.11 -9.96 2.25
CA LEU A 17 1.31 -9.83 1.43
C LEU A 17 2.56 -9.61 2.31
N THR A 18 2.51 -8.69 3.27
CA THR A 18 3.64 -8.47 4.19
C THR A 18 3.90 -9.70 5.07
N GLY A 19 2.84 -10.38 5.51
CA GLY A 19 2.92 -11.65 6.25
C GLY A 19 3.51 -12.81 5.45
N SER A 20 3.38 -12.81 4.10
CA SER A 20 4.03 -13.79 3.22
C SER A 20 5.48 -13.43 2.88
N GLY A 21 5.93 -12.24 3.27
CA GLY A 21 7.28 -11.73 3.08
C GLY A 21 7.43 -10.75 1.91
N VAL A 22 6.33 -10.33 1.26
CA VAL A 22 6.36 -9.25 0.27
C VAL A 22 6.74 -7.94 0.98
N VAL A 23 7.68 -7.20 0.41
CA VAL A 23 8.13 -5.92 0.96
C VAL A 23 7.56 -4.79 0.11
N PHE A 24 6.92 -3.83 0.76
CA PHE A 24 6.45 -2.62 0.12
C PHE A 24 7.45 -1.50 0.35
N HIS A 25 7.74 -0.74 -0.69
CA HIS A 25 8.60 0.44 -0.64
C HIS A 25 7.87 1.65 -1.21
N TYR A 26 8.23 2.83 -0.74
CA TYR A 26 7.79 4.11 -1.30
C TYR A 26 8.99 5.03 -1.52
N SER A 27 8.99 5.75 -2.65
CA SER A 27 9.99 6.78 -2.97
C SER A 27 9.42 7.81 -3.93
N ASP A 28 9.56 9.10 -3.61
CA ASP A 28 9.16 10.21 -4.47
C ASP A 28 10.29 11.25 -4.56
N GLU A 29 9.98 12.47 -4.99
CA GLU A 29 10.97 13.56 -5.04
C GLU A 29 11.40 14.11 -3.66
N ASN A 30 10.63 13.82 -2.62
CA ASN A 30 10.78 14.32 -1.25
C ASN A 30 11.30 13.25 -0.28
N ILE A 31 11.11 11.96 -0.59
CA ILE A 31 11.52 10.84 0.27
C ILE A 31 12.35 9.82 -0.49
N GLU A 32 13.46 9.41 0.13
CA GLU A 32 14.27 8.31 -0.38
C GLU A 32 13.52 6.98 -0.30
N PHE A 33 14.06 5.96 -0.96
CA PHE A 33 13.46 4.63 -1.03
C PHE A 33 13.41 3.96 0.34
N LYS A 34 12.23 4.03 0.96
CA LYS A 34 11.96 3.56 2.33
C LYS A 34 10.99 2.39 2.33
N ASN A 35 11.11 1.52 3.33
CA ASN A 35 10.19 0.40 3.53
C ASN A 35 8.89 0.91 4.16
N ILE A 36 7.76 0.43 3.66
CA ILE A 36 6.47 0.64 4.30
C ILE A 36 6.27 -0.49 5.30
N THR A 37 6.25 -0.15 6.59
CA THR A 37 6.01 -1.13 7.66
C THR A 37 4.53 -1.24 8.01
N ASP A 38 3.75 -0.18 7.80
CA ASP A 38 2.30 -0.18 8.04
C ASP A 38 1.56 0.87 7.19
N ILE A 39 0.26 0.67 7.01
CA ILE A 39 -0.67 1.69 6.50
C ILE A 39 -1.57 2.08 7.68
N VAL A 40 -1.32 3.25 8.25
CA VAL A 40 -1.91 3.71 9.52
C VAL A 40 -3.33 4.23 9.32
N GLU A 41 -3.56 4.97 8.24
CA GLU A 41 -4.83 5.63 7.93
C GLU A 41 -5.06 5.67 6.41
N ILE A 42 -6.32 5.51 6.00
CA ILE A 42 -6.77 5.69 4.62
C ILE A 42 -7.98 6.61 4.64
N ASP A 43 -7.84 7.77 4.02
CA ASP A 43 -8.90 8.76 3.82
C ASP A 43 -9.40 8.73 2.36
N ASP A 44 -10.33 9.62 2.02
CA ASP A 44 -10.94 9.71 0.67
C ASP A 44 -9.89 9.79 -0.46
N GLU A 45 -8.81 10.57 -0.26
CA GLU A 45 -7.78 10.82 -1.29
C GLU A 45 -6.36 10.48 -0.84
N THR A 46 -6.13 10.24 0.46
CA THR A 46 -4.77 10.11 1.04
C THR A 46 -4.55 8.86 1.87
N LEU A 47 -3.29 8.46 1.99
CA LEU A 47 -2.78 7.40 2.86
C LEU A 47 -1.79 7.98 3.87
N LEU A 48 -1.83 7.50 5.11
CA LEU A 48 -0.76 7.71 6.09
C LEU A 48 0.06 6.42 6.19
N LEU A 49 1.32 6.47 5.73
CA LEU A 49 2.24 5.34 5.75
C LEU A 49 3.15 5.42 6.96
N GLN A 50 3.36 4.31 7.66
CA GLN A 50 4.48 4.16 8.56
C GLN A 50 5.67 3.63 7.76
N LEU A 51 6.77 4.39 7.76
CA LEU A 51 8.00 3.99 7.10
C LEU A 51 9.01 3.42 8.11
N ASP A 52 10.04 2.75 7.60
CA ASP A 52 11.17 2.36 8.42
C ASP A 52 11.80 3.58 9.12
N ASP A 53 12.32 3.35 10.33
CA ASP A 53 12.86 4.39 11.23
C ASP A 53 11.81 5.42 11.73
N GLU A 54 10.62 4.93 12.09
CA GLU A 54 9.53 5.58 12.87
C GLU A 54 8.88 6.85 12.29
N GLU A 55 9.17 7.23 11.05
CA GLU A 55 8.52 8.37 10.39
C GLU A 55 7.17 8.00 9.75
N GLU A 56 6.10 8.72 10.10
CA GLU A 56 4.82 8.69 9.39
C GLU A 56 4.85 9.66 8.20
N TYR A 57 4.42 9.22 7.03
CA TYR A 57 4.43 10.02 5.80
C TYR A 57 3.07 9.96 5.10
N ARG A 58 2.45 11.13 4.89
CA ARG A 58 1.15 11.25 4.21
C ARG A 58 1.37 11.40 2.71
N VAL A 59 0.67 10.59 1.92
CA VAL A 59 0.75 10.57 0.45
C VAL A 59 -0.64 10.54 -0.15
N GLU A 60 -0.79 11.08 -1.36
CA GLU A 60 -2.02 10.91 -2.14
C GLU A 60 -2.14 9.46 -2.64
N LEU A 61 -3.36 8.93 -2.73
CA LEU A 61 -3.63 7.58 -3.26
C LEU A 61 -3.09 7.42 -4.70
N THR A 62 -3.21 8.49 -5.50
CA THR A 62 -2.68 8.52 -6.87
C THR A 62 -1.16 8.43 -6.90
N ASP A 63 -0.49 9.17 -6.02
CA ASP A 63 0.97 9.15 -5.93
C ASP A 63 1.46 7.82 -5.36
N PHE A 64 0.76 7.28 -4.36
CA PHE A 64 1.01 5.95 -3.85
C PHE A 64 1.01 4.91 -4.96
N LYS A 65 -0.04 4.87 -5.78
CA LYS A 65 -0.16 3.93 -6.90
C LYS A 65 1.00 4.01 -7.89
N GLU A 66 1.53 5.20 -8.16
CA GLU A 66 2.62 5.41 -9.13
C GLU A 66 4.00 5.10 -8.53
N TYR A 67 4.22 5.43 -7.26
CA TYR A 67 5.55 5.47 -6.66
C TYR A 67 5.86 4.33 -5.69
N HIS A 68 4.87 3.52 -5.29
CA HIS A 68 5.14 2.33 -4.49
C HIS A 68 5.68 1.18 -5.34
N VAL A 69 6.58 0.40 -4.74
CA VAL A 69 7.14 -0.82 -5.34
C VAL A 69 6.91 -1.99 -4.41
N LYS A 70 6.69 -3.17 -4.98
CA LYS A 70 6.55 -4.44 -4.26
C LYS A 70 7.72 -5.35 -4.63
N GLU A 71 8.48 -5.79 -3.64
CA GLU A 71 9.58 -6.75 -3.80
C GLU A 71 9.28 -8.08 -3.13
N ASN A 72 10.08 -9.11 -3.44
CA ASN A 72 9.97 -10.47 -2.90
C ASN A 72 8.64 -11.19 -3.18
N ILE A 73 7.95 -10.82 -4.27
CA ILE A 73 6.72 -11.48 -4.72
C ILE A 73 7.02 -12.90 -5.20
N ASN A 74 6.41 -13.89 -4.58
CA ASN A 74 6.48 -15.29 -4.99
C ASN A 74 5.26 -15.70 -5.84
N LEU A 75 5.23 -16.97 -6.30
CA LEU A 75 4.15 -17.45 -7.18
C LEU A 75 2.76 -17.41 -6.51
N TYR A 76 2.70 -17.65 -5.20
CA TYR A 76 1.46 -17.72 -4.43
C TYR A 76 0.87 -16.34 -4.12
N ASP A 77 1.69 -15.28 -4.11
CA ASP A 77 1.25 -13.91 -3.83
C ASP A 77 0.58 -13.23 -5.03
N ARG A 78 0.66 -13.83 -6.23
CA ARG A 78 0.28 -13.14 -7.48
C ARG A 78 -1.18 -12.70 -7.53
N ASP A 79 -2.08 -13.49 -6.97
CA ASP A 79 -3.49 -13.16 -6.96
C ASP A 79 -3.79 -12.07 -5.93
N ASP A 80 -3.14 -12.10 -4.77
CA ASP A 80 -3.24 -11.06 -3.74
C ASP A 80 -2.62 -9.72 -4.21
N VAL A 81 -1.49 -9.75 -4.92
CA VAL A 81 -0.89 -8.55 -5.53
C VAL A 81 -1.85 -7.92 -6.54
N ARG A 82 -2.50 -8.73 -7.38
CA ARG A 82 -3.50 -8.23 -8.32
C ARG A 82 -4.73 -7.69 -7.60
N ASN A 83 -5.15 -8.32 -6.51
CA ASN A 83 -6.27 -7.85 -5.72
C ASN A 83 -5.95 -6.49 -5.11
N PHE A 84 -4.78 -6.34 -4.49
CA PHE A 84 -4.27 -5.08 -3.96
C PHE A 84 -4.31 -3.97 -5.02
N ASP A 85 -3.75 -4.23 -6.20
CA ASP A 85 -3.71 -3.25 -7.30
C ASP A 85 -5.11 -2.89 -7.83
N ASN A 86 -6.08 -3.79 -7.75
CA ASN A 86 -7.45 -3.53 -8.18
C ASN A 86 -8.21 -2.71 -7.14
N ILE A 87 -8.11 -3.06 -5.86
CA ILE A 87 -8.72 -2.29 -4.76
C ILE A 87 -8.19 -0.86 -4.77
N LEU A 88 -6.87 -0.69 -4.92
CA LEU A 88 -6.26 0.64 -5.00
C LEU A 88 -6.79 1.45 -6.20
N LYS A 89 -7.05 0.82 -7.35
CA LYS A 89 -7.68 1.51 -8.50
C LYS A 89 -9.12 1.91 -8.21
N GLU A 90 -9.90 1.04 -7.57
CA GLU A 90 -11.29 1.33 -7.21
C GLU A 90 -11.39 2.47 -6.18
N LEU A 91 -10.44 2.57 -5.24
CA LEU A 91 -10.35 3.68 -4.29
C LEU A 91 -10.05 5.02 -4.98
N ILE A 92 -9.26 5.01 -6.06
CA ILE A 92 -8.92 6.23 -6.82
C ILE A 92 -10.05 6.66 -7.77
N GLY A 93 -10.84 5.71 -8.29
CA GLY A 93 -11.93 5.95 -9.25
C GLY A 93 -11.65 5.47 -10.66
#